data_AF-A0A8S3BTX9-F1
#
_entry.id   AF-A0A8S3BTX9-F1
#
_cell.length_a   1.000
_cell.length_b   1.000
_cell.length_c   1.000
_cell.angle_alpha   90.00
_cell.angle_beta   90.00
_cell.angle_gamma   90.00
#
_symmetry.space_group_name_H-M   'P 1'
#
loop_
_entity.id
_entity.type
_entity.pdbx_description
1 polymer ?
#
loop_
_entity_poly.entity_id
_entity_poly.type
_entity_poly.pdbx_seq_one_letter_code
_entity_poly.pdbx_strand_id
1 'polypeptide(L)'
;MMNSQLNTDEQFTEMCNENLQRPNIYNEYLPCQTTIKQQASRSFEQIRENLSRTIQSGEFQPGFRLWSFKLREFILLYGHSFTKVDHIKFVQFYVSIISITNLNCADAMICFEVLNDLLQKTRLIDRNDLTISWRTLYRWAEFIIFCHDSTYALVTLPKNFDIQMFLCIRNCSPYFSEKATQEILDEIRPQICHIDSSSMSDAIKILESFLPINLPPSLHSQGFQLWLSELFDIWQSIYNNTPWEIVSPINKFIHNF
;
A
#
# COMPACT_ATOMS: atom_id res chain seq x y z
N MET A 1 -37.69 32.58 20.51
CA MET A 1 -37.36 31.37 19.71
C MET A 1 -36.32 31.74 18.65
N MET A 2 -35.10 32.13 19.05
CA MET A 2 -34.07 32.61 18.10
C MET A 2 -32.63 32.26 18.54
N ASN A 3 -32.46 31.29 19.45
CA ASN A 3 -31.15 30.90 19.99
C ASN A 3 -30.76 29.44 19.71
N SER A 4 -31.54 28.70 18.91
CA SER A 4 -31.23 27.28 18.61
C SER A 4 -30.58 27.05 17.25
N GLN A 5 -30.56 28.04 16.34
CA GLN A 5 -29.93 27.92 15.02
C GLN A 5 -28.46 28.36 15.02
N LEU A 6 -28.09 29.35 15.85
CA LEU A 6 -26.72 29.86 15.95
C LEU A 6 -25.73 28.83 16.53
N ASN A 7 -26.19 27.95 17.42
CA ASN A 7 -25.34 26.96 18.08
C ASN A 7 -24.97 25.77 17.17
N THR A 8 -25.85 25.42 16.23
CA THR A 8 -25.56 24.42 15.20
C THR A 8 -24.56 24.91 14.16
N ASP A 9 -24.63 26.19 13.77
CA ASP A 9 -23.71 26.74 12.77
C ASP A 9 -22.31 26.96 13.35
N GLU A 10 -22.17 27.35 14.63
CA GLU A 10 -20.85 27.46 15.29
C GLU A 10 -20.18 26.08 15.49
N GLN A 11 -20.93 25.05 15.91
CA GLN A 11 -20.42 23.67 15.96
C GLN A 11 -20.06 23.11 14.57
N PHE A 12 -20.81 23.51 13.53
CA PHE A 12 -20.55 23.09 12.15
C PHE A 12 -19.34 23.80 11.54
N THR A 13 -19.07 25.03 11.98
CA THR A 13 -17.90 25.81 11.56
C THR A 13 -16.61 25.27 12.20
N GLU A 14 -16.68 24.72 13.41
CA GLU A 14 -15.55 24.00 14.04
C GLU A 14 -15.20 22.68 13.34
N MET A 15 -16.18 21.90 12.86
CA MET A 15 -15.93 20.69 12.04
C MET A 15 -15.28 21.00 10.68
N CYS A 16 -15.44 22.22 10.16
CA CYS A 16 -14.85 22.63 8.88
C CYS A 16 -13.37 23.05 9.00
N ASN A 17 -12.81 23.13 10.21
CA ASN A 17 -11.40 23.44 10.49
C ASN A 17 -10.50 22.20 10.57
N GLU A 18 -10.99 21.04 10.12
CA GLU A 18 -10.16 19.85 10.03
C GLU A 18 -9.13 20.02 8.90
N ASN A 19 -7.84 19.85 9.21
CA ASN A 19 -6.76 19.77 8.23
C ASN A 19 -6.88 18.48 7.41
N LEU A 20 -7.90 18.40 6.55
CA LEU A 20 -8.22 17.25 5.71
C LEU A 20 -7.20 17.13 4.57
N GLN A 21 -6.79 15.88 4.28
CA GLN A 21 -5.84 15.63 3.20
C GLN A 21 -6.54 15.54 1.86
N ARG A 22 -6.19 16.42 0.91
CA ARG A 22 -6.55 16.29 -0.52
C ARG A 22 -8.02 15.86 -0.76
N PRO A 23 -9.00 16.71 -0.41
CA PRO A 23 -10.38 16.46 -0.78
C PRO A 23 -10.55 16.41 -2.30
N ASN A 24 -11.60 15.73 -2.76
CA ASN A 24 -11.95 15.72 -4.18
C ASN A 24 -12.43 17.12 -4.61
N ILE A 25 -11.59 17.80 -5.40
CA ILE A 25 -11.80 19.19 -5.86
C ILE A 25 -13.14 19.33 -6.59
N TYR A 26 -13.59 18.32 -7.33
CA TYR A 26 -14.84 18.40 -8.09
C TYR A 26 -16.08 18.54 -7.20
N ASN A 27 -16.01 18.08 -5.95
CA ASN A 27 -17.13 18.17 -5.00
C ASN A 27 -17.42 19.61 -4.59
N GLU A 28 -16.45 20.53 -4.72
CA GLU A 28 -16.63 21.96 -4.42
C GLU A 28 -17.46 22.68 -5.49
N TYR A 29 -17.49 22.17 -6.72
CA TYR A 29 -18.23 22.80 -7.82
C TYR A 29 -19.66 22.28 -7.96
N LEU A 30 -20.07 21.32 -7.14
CA LEU A 30 -21.40 20.74 -7.20
C LEU A 30 -22.44 21.64 -6.50
N PRO A 31 -23.66 21.79 -7.07
CA PRO A 31 -24.72 22.58 -6.43
C PRO A 31 -25.07 22.13 -4.99
N CYS A 32 -24.80 20.88 -4.66
CA CYS A 32 -25.06 20.27 -3.36
C CYS A 32 -23.80 20.13 -2.47
N GLN A 33 -22.78 20.98 -2.66
CA GLN A 33 -21.50 20.93 -1.92
C GLN A 33 -21.65 20.78 -0.39
N THR A 34 -22.59 21.51 0.23
CA THR A 34 -22.78 21.48 1.70
C THR A 34 -23.29 20.12 2.17
N THR A 35 -24.25 19.54 1.44
CA THR A 35 -24.77 18.20 1.70
C THR A 35 -23.69 17.13 1.52
N ILE A 36 -22.84 17.28 0.50
CA ILE A 36 -21.73 16.37 0.24
C ILE A 36 -20.71 16.39 1.39
N LYS A 37 -20.34 17.58 1.89
CA LYS A 37 -19.43 17.71 3.04
C LYS A 37 -20.02 17.05 4.30
N GLN A 38 -21.31 17.26 4.56
CA GLN A 38 -22.02 16.60 5.68
C GLN A 38 -22.03 15.08 5.54
N GLN A 39 -22.32 14.58 4.34
CA GLN A 39 -22.35 13.15 4.07
C GLN A 39 -20.96 12.53 4.21
N ALA A 40 -19.91 13.19 3.71
CA ALA A 40 -18.54 12.74 3.86
C ALA A 40 -18.17 12.60 5.35
N SER A 41 -18.41 13.63 6.16
CA SER A 41 -18.12 13.57 7.61
C SER A 41 -18.83 12.39 8.29
N ARG A 42 -20.14 12.23 8.07
CA ARG A 42 -20.92 11.13 8.66
C ARG A 42 -20.44 9.76 8.18
N SER A 43 -20.17 9.61 6.89
CA SER A 43 -19.66 8.36 6.33
C SER A 43 -18.29 8.02 6.91
N PHE A 44 -17.40 8.99 7.06
CA PHE A 44 -16.09 8.79 7.64
C PHE A 44 -16.17 8.33 9.10
N GLU A 45 -16.99 8.98 9.91
CA GLU A 45 -17.23 8.58 11.31
C GLU A 45 -17.74 7.14 11.41
N GLN A 46 -18.71 6.77 10.57
CA GLN A 46 -19.24 5.41 10.52
C GLN A 46 -18.17 4.38 10.11
N ILE A 47 -17.35 4.70 9.11
CA ILE A 47 -16.27 3.81 8.66
C ILE A 47 -15.27 3.60 9.79
N ARG A 48 -14.82 4.69 10.43
CA ARG A 48 -13.86 4.66 11.54
C ARG A 48 -14.39 3.84 12.72
N GLU A 49 -15.62 4.13 13.16
CA GLU A 49 -16.24 3.46 14.28
C GLU A 49 -16.42 1.97 14.00
N ASN A 50 -16.97 1.61 12.85
CA ASN A 50 -17.27 0.21 12.59
C ASN A 50 -16.02 -0.63 12.27
N LEU A 51 -15.00 -0.07 11.60
CA LEU A 51 -13.71 -0.76 11.47
C LEU A 51 -13.09 -1.00 12.85
N SER A 52 -13.16 -0.02 13.77
CA SER A 52 -12.65 -0.23 15.14
C SER A 52 -13.41 -1.34 15.88
N ARG A 53 -14.73 -1.43 15.70
CA ARG A 53 -15.56 -2.49 16.30
C ARG A 53 -15.23 -3.87 15.75
N THR A 54 -14.94 -3.99 14.44
CA THR A 54 -14.59 -5.30 13.84
C THR A 54 -13.33 -5.91 14.46
N ILE A 55 -12.37 -5.08 14.89
CA ILE A 55 -11.18 -5.52 15.61
C ILE A 55 -11.54 -6.02 17.00
N GLN A 56 -12.33 -5.24 17.73
CA GLN A 56 -12.72 -5.55 19.10
C GLN A 56 -13.53 -6.85 19.17
N SER A 57 -14.38 -7.11 18.17
CA SER A 57 -15.14 -8.35 18.08
C SER A 57 -14.35 -9.52 17.48
N GLY A 58 -13.22 -9.27 16.81
CA GLY A 58 -12.48 -10.27 16.05
C GLY A 58 -13.25 -10.80 14.82
N GLU A 59 -14.32 -10.13 14.40
CA GLU A 59 -15.18 -10.56 13.30
C GLU A 59 -14.72 -9.94 11.97
N PHE A 60 -13.94 -10.72 11.20
CA PHE A 60 -13.54 -10.31 9.85
C PHE A 60 -14.70 -10.40 8.83
N GLN A 61 -15.64 -11.31 9.02
CA GLN A 61 -16.79 -11.47 8.12
C GLN A 61 -18.10 -11.39 8.89
N PRO A 62 -19.09 -10.61 8.40
CA PRO A 62 -19.07 -9.79 7.18
C PRO A 62 -18.49 -8.37 7.39
N GLY A 63 -18.24 -7.98 8.64
CA GLY A 63 -18.00 -6.58 9.03
C GLY A 63 -16.76 -5.95 8.40
N PHE A 64 -15.59 -6.56 8.57
CA PHE A 64 -14.33 -5.99 8.05
C PHE A 64 -14.38 -5.83 6.52
N ARG A 65 -14.93 -6.80 5.79
CA ARG A 65 -15.11 -6.69 4.33
C ARG A 65 -16.02 -5.53 3.95
N LEU A 66 -17.19 -5.41 4.58
CA LEU A 66 -18.15 -4.36 4.28
C LEU A 66 -17.55 -2.96 4.51
N TRP A 67 -16.92 -2.76 5.66
CA TRP A 67 -16.41 -1.44 6.03
C TRP A 67 -15.11 -1.07 5.31
N SER A 68 -14.29 -2.06 4.95
CA SER A 68 -13.16 -1.85 4.03
C SER A 68 -13.63 -1.43 2.64
N PHE A 69 -14.69 -2.06 2.11
CA PHE A 69 -15.30 -1.62 0.85
C PHE A 69 -15.83 -0.18 0.95
N LYS A 70 -16.51 0.15 2.06
CA LYS A 70 -17.00 1.52 2.30
C LYS A 70 -15.87 2.55 2.41
N LEU A 71 -14.72 2.19 2.97
CA LEU A 71 -13.54 3.05 2.97
C LEU A 71 -13.01 3.31 1.56
N ARG A 72 -12.91 2.28 0.72
CA ARG A 72 -12.51 2.45 -0.69
C ARG A 72 -13.49 3.32 -1.46
N GLU A 73 -14.79 3.10 -1.28
CA GLU A 73 -15.86 3.93 -1.85
C GLU A 73 -15.74 5.39 -1.39
N PHE A 74 -15.45 5.61 -0.09
CA PHE A 74 -15.20 6.94 0.44
C PHE A 74 -14.01 7.62 -0.24
N ILE A 75 -12.87 6.92 -0.38
CA ILE A 75 -11.67 7.47 -1.03
C ILE A 75 -11.95 7.82 -2.49
N LEU A 76 -12.73 6.99 -3.19
CA LEU A 76 -13.13 7.23 -4.58
C LEU A 76 -13.99 8.50 -4.73
N LEU A 77 -15.01 8.66 -3.88
CA LEU A 77 -15.98 9.75 -3.98
C LEU A 77 -15.45 11.07 -3.43
N TYR A 78 -14.78 11.01 -2.28
CA TYR A 78 -14.39 12.19 -1.50
C TYR A 78 -12.89 12.44 -1.50
N GLY A 79 -12.07 11.57 -2.09
CA GLY A 79 -10.62 11.64 -1.96
C GLY A 79 -10.15 11.23 -0.57
N HIS A 80 -8.97 11.69 -0.16
CA HIS A 80 -8.38 11.34 1.14
C HIS A 80 -8.90 12.25 2.26
N SER A 81 -10.18 12.67 2.20
CA SER A 81 -10.85 13.68 3.05
C SER A 81 -10.95 13.29 4.54
N PHE A 82 -9.81 13.05 5.17
CA PHE A 82 -9.59 12.76 6.57
C PHE A 82 -8.21 13.32 6.98
N THR A 83 -7.96 13.37 8.29
CA THR A 83 -6.71 13.94 8.81
C THR A 83 -5.51 13.05 8.50
N LYS A 84 -4.31 13.63 8.44
CA LYS A 84 -3.05 12.86 8.29
C LYS A 84 -2.88 11.81 9.39
N VAL A 85 -3.30 12.13 10.60
CA VAL A 85 -3.26 11.22 11.76
C VAL A 85 -4.15 10.01 11.52
N ASP A 86 -5.38 10.22 11.06
CA ASP A 86 -6.28 9.10 10.75
C ASP A 86 -5.79 8.28 9.56
N HIS A 87 -5.22 8.93 8.54
CA HIS A 87 -4.61 8.24 7.41
C HIS A 87 -3.53 7.26 7.86
N ILE A 88 -2.58 7.71 8.68
CA ILE A 88 -1.50 6.86 9.23
C ILE A 88 -2.09 5.71 10.05
N LYS A 89 -3.11 5.98 10.88
CA LYS A 89 -3.79 4.94 11.65
C LYS A 89 -4.45 3.88 10.77
N PHE A 90 -5.10 4.26 9.67
CA PHE A 90 -5.65 3.28 8.72
C PHE A 90 -4.55 2.44 8.09
N VAL A 91 -3.46 3.05 7.64
CA VAL A 91 -2.33 2.30 7.06
C VAL A 91 -1.78 1.29 8.08
N GLN A 92 -1.48 1.75 9.29
CA GLN A 92 -0.99 0.89 10.38
C GLN A 92 -1.98 -0.23 10.72
N PHE A 93 -3.28 0.08 10.72
CA PHE A 93 -4.34 -0.88 10.95
C PHE A 93 -4.33 -2.02 9.92
N TYR A 94 -4.33 -1.70 8.63
CA TYR A 94 -4.31 -2.73 7.57
C TYR A 94 -2.97 -3.50 7.50
N VAL A 95 -1.84 -2.83 7.75
CA VAL A 95 -0.52 -3.51 7.87
C VAL A 95 -0.51 -4.48 9.05
N SER A 96 -1.14 -4.11 10.17
CA SER A 96 -1.26 -4.99 11.35
C SER A 96 -2.10 -6.22 11.04
N ILE A 97 -3.19 -6.10 10.28
CA ILE A 97 -4.00 -7.25 9.86
C ILE A 97 -3.19 -8.19 8.96
N ILE A 98 -2.49 -7.67 7.94
CA ILE A 98 -1.63 -8.49 7.05
C ILE A 98 -0.52 -9.21 7.83
N SER A 99 -0.13 -8.67 8.99
CA SER A 99 0.87 -9.29 9.87
C SER A 99 0.33 -10.49 10.65
N ILE A 100 -0.99 -10.65 10.78
CA ILE A 100 -1.62 -11.79 11.48
C ILE A 100 -1.20 -13.10 10.83
N THR A 101 -0.77 -14.05 11.66
CA THR A 101 -0.42 -15.41 11.23
C THR A 101 -1.68 -16.17 10.80
N ASN A 102 -1.60 -16.91 9.69
CA ASN A 102 -2.72 -17.66 9.11
C ASN A 102 -3.93 -16.80 8.70
N LEU A 103 -3.71 -15.53 8.36
CA LEU A 103 -4.74 -14.72 7.69
C LEU A 103 -5.09 -15.39 6.35
N ASN A 104 -6.39 -15.51 6.05
CA ASN A 104 -6.82 -16.09 4.78
C ASN A 104 -6.54 -15.12 3.60
N CYS A 105 -6.44 -15.67 2.39
CA CYS A 105 -6.11 -14.89 1.19
C CYS A 105 -7.20 -13.86 0.83
N ALA A 106 -8.47 -14.11 1.19
CA ALA A 106 -9.56 -13.17 0.87
C ALA A 106 -9.45 -11.89 1.70
N ASP A 107 -9.14 -11.99 3.00
CA ASP A 107 -8.95 -10.85 3.88
C ASP A 107 -7.63 -10.14 3.59
N ALA A 108 -6.57 -10.88 3.26
CA ALA A 108 -5.31 -10.30 2.80
C ALA A 108 -5.49 -9.47 1.51
N MET A 109 -6.29 -9.97 0.55
CA MET A 109 -6.62 -9.26 -0.68
C MET A 109 -7.27 -7.90 -0.39
N ILE A 110 -8.25 -7.88 0.52
CA ILE A 110 -8.91 -6.63 0.95
C ILE A 110 -7.88 -5.66 1.51
N CYS A 111 -6.95 -6.13 2.34
CA CYS A 111 -5.91 -5.27 2.89
C CYS A 111 -4.99 -4.71 1.81
N PHE A 112 -4.56 -5.52 0.84
CA PHE A 112 -3.73 -5.05 -0.28
C PHE A 112 -4.44 -3.98 -1.11
N GLU A 113 -5.72 -4.20 -1.43
CA GLU A 113 -6.52 -3.22 -2.18
C GLU A 113 -6.68 -1.90 -1.43
N VAL A 114 -6.98 -1.95 -0.13
CA VAL A 114 -7.13 -0.72 0.68
C VAL A 114 -5.80 0.00 0.85
N LEU A 115 -4.71 -0.73 1.13
CA LEU A 115 -3.37 -0.13 1.23
C LEU A 115 -2.93 0.48 -0.10
N ASN A 116 -3.29 -0.13 -1.22
CA ASN A 116 -3.07 0.47 -2.54
C ASN A 116 -3.77 1.82 -2.66
N ASP A 117 -5.05 1.92 -2.28
CA ASP A 117 -5.81 3.18 -2.35
C ASP A 117 -5.28 4.25 -1.37
N LEU A 118 -4.83 3.84 -0.18
CA LEU A 118 -4.27 4.74 0.84
C LEU A 118 -2.88 5.27 0.42
N LEU A 119 -1.99 4.39 -0.02
CA LEU A 119 -0.57 4.70 -0.24
C LEU A 119 -0.22 5.06 -1.69
N GLN A 120 -1.17 5.02 -2.64
CA GLN A 120 -0.94 5.42 -4.04
C GLN A 120 -0.33 6.83 -4.16
N LYS A 121 -0.69 7.74 -3.25
CA LYS A 121 -0.27 9.15 -3.26
C LYS A 121 0.81 9.36 -2.19
N THR A 122 2.04 8.97 -2.50
CA THR A 122 3.20 9.03 -1.58
C THR A 122 3.47 10.41 -0.97
N ARG A 123 3.01 11.50 -1.61
CA ARG A 123 3.16 12.87 -1.08
C ARG A 123 2.25 13.20 0.11
N LEU A 124 1.28 12.34 0.45
CA LEU A 124 0.34 12.59 1.55
C LEU A 124 0.89 12.18 2.92
N ILE A 125 1.85 11.25 2.97
CA ILE A 125 2.45 10.78 4.22
C ILE A 125 3.96 10.96 4.09
N ASP A 126 4.56 11.65 5.06
CA ASP A 126 6.01 11.77 5.11
C ASP A 126 6.63 10.46 5.57
N ARG A 127 7.80 10.12 5.02
CA ARG A 127 8.52 8.89 5.39
C ARG A 127 8.79 8.79 6.89
N ASN A 128 9.02 9.92 7.55
CA ASN A 128 9.33 9.96 8.98
C ASN A 128 8.12 9.62 9.86
N ASP A 129 6.90 9.72 9.33
CA ASP A 129 5.67 9.48 10.10
C ASP A 129 5.16 8.04 9.99
N LEU A 130 5.75 7.24 9.10
CA LEU A 130 5.31 5.87 8.83
C LEU A 130 6.50 4.96 8.55
N THR A 131 6.57 3.86 9.30
CA THR A 131 7.54 2.79 9.06
C THR A 131 6.80 1.47 8.87
N ILE A 132 7.09 0.77 7.77
CA ILE A 132 6.49 -0.53 7.44
C ILE A 132 7.58 -1.60 7.42
N SER A 133 7.31 -2.74 8.05
CA SER A 133 8.20 -3.90 8.00
C SER A 133 8.09 -4.59 6.64
N TRP A 134 9.18 -4.54 5.86
CA TRP A 134 9.25 -5.23 4.58
C TRP A 134 9.11 -6.75 4.73
N ARG A 135 9.59 -7.32 5.85
CA ARG A 135 9.50 -8.76 6.16
C ARG A 135 8.05 -9.27 6.22
N THR A 136 7.12 -8.46 6.73
CA THR A 136 5.69 -8.79 6.76
C THR A 136 5.17 -9.04 5.34
N LEU A 137 5.54 -8.17 4.40
CA LEU A 137 5.11 -8.25 3.01
C LEU A 137 5.88 -9.34 2.25
N TYR A 138 7.16 -9.54 2.56
CA TYR A 138 8.01 -10.56 1.95
C TYR A 138 7.45 -11.97 2.18
N ARG A 139 6.93 -12.26 3.38
CA ARG A 139 6.23 -13.53 3.67
C ARG A 139 5.10 -13.84 2.69
N TRP A 140 4.37 -12.80 2.25
CA TRP A 140 3.29 -12.97 1.26
C TRP A 140 3.83 -13.19 -0.15
N ALA A 141 4.91 -12.49 -0.52
CA ALA A 141 5.58 -12.70 -1.81
C ALA A 141 6.15 -14.12 -1.92
N GLU A 142 6.83 -14.58 -0.88
CA GLU A 142 7.37 -15.94 -0.77
C GLU A 142 6.26 -17.00 -0.84
N PHE A 143 5.15 -16.79 -0.12
CA PHE A 143 3.97 -17.65 -0.20
C PHE A 143 3.44 -17.78 -1.63
N ILE A 144 3.32 -16.69 -2.37
CA ILE A 144 2.85 -16.72 -3.77
C ILE A 144 3.83 -17.44 -4.67
N ILE A 145 5.13 -17.14 -4.56
CA ILE A 145 6.18 -17.77 -5.37
C ILE A 145 6.16 -19.30 -5.14
N PHE A 146 6.08 -19.74 -3.89
CA PHE A 146 5.97 -21.16 -3.54
C PHE A 146 4.65 -21.78 -4.02
N CYS A 147 3.51 -21.06 -3.92
CA CYS A 147 2.21 -21.56 -4.37
C CYS A 147 2.10 -21.69 -5.90
N HIS A 148 2.88 -20.91 -6.67
CA HIS A 148 2.92 -21.05 -8.14
C HIS A 148 3.66 -22.32 -8.59
N ASP A 149 4.37 -23.02 -7.70
CA ASP A 149 4.97 -24.32 -7.97
C ASP A 149 3.87 -25.41 -8.04
N SER A 150 3.24 -25.45 -9.22
CA SER A 150 1.92 -25.97 -9.56
C SER A 150 1.65 -27.47 -9.37
N THR A 151 2.45 -28.20 -8.59
CA THR A 151 2.25 -29.63 -8.36
C THR A 151 1.30 -29.96 -7.20
N TYR A 152 1.09 -29.02 -6.25
CA TYR A 152 0.29 -29.27 -5.03
C TYR A 152 -0.53 -28.08 -4.54
N ALA A 153 -1.03 -27.21 -5.42
CA ALA A 153 -1.80 -26.02 -5.01
C ALA A 153 -3.10 -26.40 -4.26
N LEU A 154 -3.03 -26.45 -2.93
CA LEU A 154 -4.17 -26.70 -2.02
C LEU A 154 -4.97 -25.43 -1.71
N VAL A 155 -4.51 -24.26 -2.21
CA VAL A 155 -5.10 -22.95 -1.92
C VAL A 155 -5.52 -22.27 -3.21
N THR A 156 -6.81 -21.96 -3.33
CA THR A 156 -7.32 -21.13 -4.43
C THR A 156 -7.09 -19.67 -4.09
N LEU A 157 -6.20 -19.02 -4.85
CA LEU A 157 -5.96 -17.58 -4.71
C LEU A 157 -7.11 -16.77 -5.33
N PRO A 158 -7.49 -15.61 -4.75
CA PRO A 158 -8.34 -14.64 -5.41
C PRO A 158 -7.77 -14.22 -6.77
N LYS A 159 -8.65 -13.79 -7.69
CA LYS A 159 -8.20 -13.25 -8.98
C LYS A 159 -7.32 -12.01 -8.77
N ASN A 160 -6.22 -11.93 -9.53
CA ASN A 160 -5.25 -10.81 -9.48
C ASN A 160 -4.59 -10.59 -8.10
N PHE A 161 -4.58 -11.62 -7.25
CA PHE A 161 -4.02 -11.51 -5.90
C PHE A 161 -2.55 -11.12 -5.90
N ASP A 162 -1.75 -11.75 -6.77
CA ASP A 162 -0.34 -11.43 -7.00
C ASP A 162 -0.16 -9.98 -7.46
N ILE A 163 -0.96 -9.52 -8.42
CA ILE A 163 -0.89 -8.14 -8.95
C ILE A 163 -1.17 -7.13 -7.83
N GLN A 164 -2.22 -7.33 -7.03
CA GLN A 164 -2.55 -6.40 -5.94
C GLN A 164 -1.51 -6.42 -4.83
N MET A 165 -0.97 -7.59 -4.49
CA MET A 165 0.08 -7.73 -3.49
C MET A 165 1.37 -7.02 -3.91
N PHE A 166 1.88 -7.28 -5.12
CA PHE A 166 3.11 -6.63 -5.60
C PHE A 166 2.93 -5.11 -5.78
N LEU A 167 1.75 -4.65 -6.21
CA LEU A 167 1.41 -3.23 -6.21
C LEU A 167 1.44 -2.63 -4.79
N CYS A 168 0.92 -3.35 -3.81
CA CYS A 168 0.92 -2.93 -2.40
C CYS A 168 2.34 -2.82 -1.85
N ILE A 169 3.17 -3.83 -2.12
CA ILE A 169 4.60 -3.81 -1.76
C ILE A 169 5.27 -2.57 -2.34
N ARG A 170 5.04 -2.30 -3.63
CA ARG A 170 5.61 -1.13 -4.31
C ARG A 170 5.20 0.18 -3.64
N ASN A 171 3.92 0.32 -3.29
CA ASN A 171 3.40 1.50 -2.60
C ASN A 171 3.90 1.63 -1.15
N CYS A 172 4.25 0.50 -0.51
CA CYS A 172 4.83 0.48 0.84
C CYS A 172 6.34 0.74 0.86
N SER A 173 7.07 0.45 -0.24
CA SER A 173 8.53 0.53 -0.30
C SER A 173 9.15 1.86 0.15
N PRO A 174 8.55 3.05 -0.08
CA PRO A 174 9.11 4.31 0.40
C PRO A 174 9.14 4.43 1.94
N TYR A 175 8.31 3.65 2.62
CA TYR A 175 8.14 3.65 4.09
C TYR A 175 8.92 2.53 4.77
N PHE A 176 9.76 1.79 4.05
CA PHE A 176 10.67 0.84 4.67
C PHE A 176 11.79 1.56 5.43
N SER A 177 12.38 0.86 6.40
CA SER A 177 13.51 1.38 7.16
C SER A 177 14.71 1.67 6.26
N GLU A 178 15.61 2.52 6.74
CA GLU A 178 16.87 2.85 6.08
C GLU A 178 17.75 1.62 5.76
N LYS A 179 17.70 0.60 6.63
CA LYS A 179 18.46 -0.65 6.47
C LYS A 179 17.80 -1.66 5.54
N ALA A 180 16.51 -1.49 5.26
CA ALA A 180 15.72 -2.50 4.55
C ALA A 180 16.31 -2.84 3.17
N THR A 181 16.82 -1.85 2.43
CA THR A 181 17.41 -2.09 1.11
C THR A 181 18.58 -3.06 1.19
N GLN A 182 19.50 -2.87 2.14
CA GLN A 182 20.63 -3.79 2.33
C GLN A 182 20.14 -5.18 2.75
N GLU A 183 19.23 -5.26 3.72
CA GLU A 183 18.69 -6.55 4.20
C GLU A 183 17.96 -7.33 3.09
N ILE A 184 17.21 -6.65 2.22
CA ILE A 184 16.54 -7.25 1.05
C ILE A 184 17.59 -7.77 0.08
N LEU A 185 18.63 -6.99 -0.23
CA LEU A 185 19.67 -7.42 -1.16
C LEU A 185 20.42 -8.64 -0.62
N ASP A 186 20.76 -8.66 0.66
CA ASP A 186 21.46 -9.77 1.29
C ASP A 186 20.63 -11.07 1.24
N GLU A 187 19.30 -10.98 1.33
CA GLU A 187 18.39 -12.13 1.25
C GLU A 187 18.20 -12.64 -0.19
N ILE A 188 18.07 -11.73 -1.16
CA ILE A 188 17.63 -12.07 -2.51
C ILE A 188 18.79 -12.28 -3.49
N ARG A 189 19.95 -11.62 -3.28
CA ARG A 189 21.15 -11.82 -4.12
C ARG A 189 21.53 -13.29 -4.31
N PRO A 190 21.52 -14.17 -3.27
CA PRO A 190 21.85 -15.58 -3.44
C PRO A 190 20.91 -16.34 -4.39
N GLN A 191 19.69 -15.83 -4.61
CA GLN A 191 18.67 -16.44 -5.48
C GLN A 191 18.84 -16.03 -6.96
N ILE A 192 19.67 -15.03 -7.25
CA ILE A 192 19.98 -14.57 -8.61
C ILE A 192 20.89 -15.61 -9.28
N CYS A 193 20.28 -16.58 -9.95
CA CYS A 193 20.99 -17.68 -10.61
C CYS A 193 20.80 -17.61 -12.14
N HIS A 194 21.87 -17.31 -12.89
CA HIS A 194 21.81 -17.22 -14.35
C HIS A 194 21.47 -18.55 -15.07
N ILE A 195 21.62 -19.69 -14.38
CA ILE A 195 21.34 -21.02 -14.93
C ILE A 195 19.85 -21.37 -14.78
N ASP A 196 19.24 -20.99 -13.64
CA ASP A 196 17.84 -21.25 -13.34
C ASP A 196 17.00 -20.00 -13.63
N SER A 197 16.41 -19.97 -14.84
CA SER A 197 15.60 -18.85 -15.29
C SER A 197 14.35 -18.59 -14.43
N SER A 198 13.78 -19.59 -13.75
CA SER A 198 12.62 -19.37 -12.87
C SER A 198 13.03 -18.68 -11.58
N SER A 199 14.04 -19.21 -10.88
CA SER A 199 14.56 -18.60 -9.66
C SER A 199 15.09 -17.18 -9.91
N MET A 200 15.77 -16.96 -11.05
CA MET A 200 16.17 -15.62 -11.49
C MET A 200 14.98 -14.68 -11.66
N SER A 201 13.92 -15.13 -12.34
CA SER A 201 12.74 -14.31 -12.60
C SER A 201 12.02 -13.93 -11.31
N ASP A 202 11.90 -14.85 -10.36
CA ASP A 202 11.26 -14.59 -9.07
C ASP A 202 12.09 -13.62 -8.22
N ALA A 203 13.41 -13.81 -8.17
CA ALA A 203 14.33 -12.90 -7.49
C ALA A 203 14.24 -11.47 -8.06
N ILE A 204 14.29 -11.32 -9.39
CA ILE A 204 14.18 -10.01 -10.04
C ILE A 204 12.80 -9.37 -9.79
N LYS A 205 11.72 -10.15 -9.82
CA LYS A 205 10.36 -9.66 -9.51
C LYS A 205 10.25 -9.16 -8.07
N ILE A 206 10.83 -9.87 -7.10
CA ILE A 206 10.91 -9.41 -5.71
C ILE A 206 11.69 -8.09 -5.64
N LEU A 207 12.89 -8.04 -6.23
CA LEU A 207 13.72 -6.83 -6.19
C LEU A 207 13.01 -5.63 -6.83
N GLU A 208 12.31 -5.80 -7.95
CA GLU A 208 11.56 -4.74 -8.62
C GLU A 208 10.51 -4.12 -7.70
N SER A 209 9.79 -4.96 -6.95
CA SER A 209 8.69 -4.52 -6.11
C SER A 209 9.17 -3.96 -4.77
N PHE A 210 10.18 -4.58 -4.15
CA PHE A 210 10.64 -4.22 -2.80
C PHE A 210 11.68 -3.10 -2.75
N LEU A 211 12.52 -2.94 -3.78
CA LEU A 211 13.57 -1.93 -3.75
C LEU A 211 12.98 -0.52 -3.94
N PRO A 212 13.20 0.40 -2.98
CA PRO A 212 12.74 1.78 -3.12
C PRO A 212 13.60 2.53 -4.12
N ILE A 213 12.95 3.25 -5.04
CA ILE A 213 13.62 4.02 -6.10
C ILE A 213 13.61 5.52 -5.81
N ASN A 214 12.56 6.00 -5.13
CA ASN A 214 12.34 7.42 -4.86
C ASN A 214 12.68 7.76 -3.40
N LEU A 215 13.91 7.44 -2.97
CA LEU A 215 14.43 7.88 -1.67
C LEU A 215 14.95 9.32 -1.75
N PRO A 216 14.94 10.09 -0.64
CA PRO A 216 15.52 11.42 -0.62
C PRO A 216 17.03 11.38 -0.88
N PRO A 217 17.63 12.48 -1.40
CA PRO A 217 19.06 12.54 -1.74
C PRO A 217 20.01 12.13 -0.60
N SER A 218 19.64 12.42 0.65
CA SER A 218 20.40 12.03 1.84
C SER A 218 20.54 10.52 2.03
N LEU A 219 19.66 9.72 1.43
CA LEU A 219 19.58 8.27 1.59
C LEU A 219 19.92 7.51 0.30
N HIS A 220 20.42 8.18 -0.74
CA HIS A 220 20.79 7.52 -2.01
C HIS A 220 21.86 6.42 -1.81
N SER A 221 22.82 6.64 -0.91
CA SER A 221 23.86 5.66 -0.55
C SER A 221 23.32 4.39 0.11
N GLN A 222 22.13 4.46 0.69
CA GLN A 222 21.43 3.35 1.31
C GLN A 222 20.28 2.82 0.43
N GLY A 223 20.07 3.42 -0.75
CA GLY A 223 19.02 3.08 -1.69
C GLY A 223 19.61 2.47 -2.97
N PHE A 224 19.36 3.14 -4.10
CA PHE A 224 19.75 2.64 -5.42
C PHE A 224 21.25 2.46 -5.61
N GLN A 225 22.11 3.21 -4.90
CA GLN A 225 23.56 3.08 -5.05
C GLN A 225 24.09 1.70 -4.58
N LEU A 226 23.31 0.96 -3.79
CA LEU A 226 23.70 -0.38 -3.33
C LEU A 226 23.53 -1.48 -4.38
N TRP A 227 22.70 -1.26 -5.40
CA TRP A 227 22.28 -2.33 -6.33
C TRP A 227 22.28 -1.93 -7.80
N LEU A 228 22.23 -0.62 -8.12
CA LEU A 228 22.04 -0.16 -9.49
C LEU A 228 23.17 -0.62 -10.42
N SER A 229 24.42 -0.44 -10.03
CA SER A 229 25.57 -0.86 -10.86
C SER A 229 25.59 -2.37 -11.06
N GLU A 230 25.41 -3.13 -9.98
CA GLU A 230 25.41 -4.60 -10.01
C GLU A 230 24.30 -5.16 -10.92
N LEU A 231 23.06 -4.70 -10.75
CA LEU A 231 21.95 -5.15 -11.60
C LEU A 231 22.14 -4.71 -13.05
N PHE A 232 22.72 -3.53 -13.28
CA PHE A 232 23.01 -3.04 -14.62
C PHE A 232 24.08 -3.90 -15.32
N ASP A 233 25.14 -4.28 -14.61
CA ASP A 233 26.16 -5.20 -15.13
C ASP A 233 25.56 -6.57 -15.49
N ILE A 234 24.66 -7.10 -14.65
CA ILE A 234 23.91 -8.34 -14.93
C ILE A 234 23.08 -8.19 -16.20
N TRP A 235 22.34 -7.09 -16.31
CA TRP A 235 21.48 -6.81 -17.48
C TRP A 235 22.30 -6.63 -18.77
N GLN A 236 23.49 -6.04 -18.70
CA GLN A 236 24.41 -5.93 -19.84
C GLN A 236 25.12 -7.24 -20.18
N SER A 237 25.28 -8.17 -19.23
CA SER A 237 26.09 -9.38 -19.43
C SER A 237 25.27 -10.57 -19.89
N ILE A 238 23.98 -10.63 -19.56
CA ILE A 238 23.10 -11.76 -19.84
C ILE A 238 22.08 -11.34 -20.91
N TYR A 239 22.36 -11.67 -22.17
CA TYR A 239 21.47 -11.39 -23.30
C TYR A 239 20.74 -12.66 -23.75
N ASN A 240 19.54 -12.91 -23.21
CA ASN A 240 18.78 -14.11 -23.58
C ASN A 240 17.30 -13.83 -23.92
N ASN A 241 16.83 -12.58 -24.00
CA ASN A 241 15.43 -12.24 -24.29
C ASN A 241 14.46 -12.89 -23.30
N THR A 242 14.89 -12.95 -22.03
CA THR A 242 14.17 -13.67 -20.98
C THR A 242 13.17 -12.76 -20.24
N PRO A 243 12.09 -13.30 -19.65
CA PRO A 243 11.04 -12.48 -19.01
C PRO A 243 11.54 -11.49 -17.95
N TRP A 244 12.66 -11.79 -17.28
CA TRP A 244 13.25 -10.91 -16.26
C TRP A 244 13.92 -9.65 -16.84
N GLU A 245 14.31 -9.65 -18.12
CA GLU A 245 14.89 -8.47 -18.79
C GLU A 245 13.85 -7.36 -19.01
N ILE A 246 12.57 -7.75 -19.18
CA ILE A 246 11.44 -6.82 -19.40
C ILE A 246 10.98 -6.20 -18.07
N VAL A 247 10.95 -7.00 -16.99
CA VAL A 247 10.49 -6.60 -15.66
C VAL A 247 11.71 -6.41 -14.75
N SER A 248 12.54 -5.42 -15.07
CA SER A 248 13.76 -5.13 -14.30
C SER A 248 13.59 -3.87 -13.43
N PRO A 249 14.14 -3.85 -12.19
CA PRO A 249 14.30 -2.63 -11.38
C PRO A 249 14.93 -1.47 -12.16
N ILE A 250 15.75 -1.77 -13.17
CA ILE A 250 16.41 -0.80 -14.05
C ILE A 250 15.40 -0.03 -14.90
N ASN A 251 14.43 -0.71 -15.53
CA ASN A 251 13.41 -0.05 -16.34
C ASN A 251 12.59 0.93 -15.49
N LYS A 252 12.29 0.52 -14.25
CA LYS A 252 11.60 1.37 -13.27
C LYS A 252 12.47 2.57 -12.85
N PHE A 253 13.77 2.39 -12.67
CA PHE A 253 14.70 3.48 -12.37
C PHE A 253 14.75 4.49 -13.52
N ILE A 254 14.92 4.03 -14.76
CA ILE A 254 14.98 4.88 -15.97
C ILE A 254 13.69 5.69 -16.16
N HIS A 255 12.50 5.13 -15.88
CA HIS A 255 11.26 5.90 -16.06
C HIS A 255 11.01 6.99 -15.01
N ASN A 256 11.78 7.03 -13.92
CA ASN A 256 11.63 8.03 -12.85
C ASN A 256 12.69 9.16 -12.91
N PHE A 257 13.63 9.11 -13.86
CA PHE A 257 14.70 10.10 -14.08
C PHE A 257 14.81 10.47 -15.56
#